data_AF-A0AAV5LZ10-F1
#
_entry.id   AF-A0AAV5LZ10-F1
#
_cell.length_a   1.000
_cell.length_b   1.000
_cell.length_c   1.000
_cell.angle_alpha   90.00
_cell.angle_beta   90.00
_cell.angle_gamma   90.00
#
_symmetry.space_group_name_H-M   'P 1'
#
loop_
_entity.id
_entity.type
_entity.pdbx_description
1 polymer ?
#
loop_
_entity_poly.entity_id
_entity_poly.type
_entity_poly.pdbx_seq_one_letter_code
_entity_poly.pdbx_strand_id
1 'polypeptide(L)' 'MGQRFLENILPGLRVFSWLRSSLWLQFKPHHIAAGAAYLAAKFLNFDLSSYHNIWWEFETTSDILQDVAQQLTELL' A
#
# COMPACT_ATOMS: atom_id res chain seq x y z
N MET A 1 7.01 -13.56 26.34
CA MET A 1 7.44 -12.25 25.81
C MET A 1 7.34 -12.17 24.26
N GLY A 2 6.45 -12.91 23.58
CA GLY A 2 6.71 -13.34 22.20
C GLY A 2 5.79 -12.86 21.06
N GLN A 3 4.64 -12.23 21.31
CA GLN A 3 3.73 -11.82 20.22
C GLN A 3 3.51 -10.30 20.15
N ARG A 4 3.26 -9.65 21.30
CA ARG A 4 3.04 -8.19 21.36
C ARG A 4 4.26 -7.33 20.99
N PHE A 5 5.48 -7.88 21.10
CA PHE A 5 6.70 -7.17 20.73
C PHE A 5 6.90 -7.13 19.21
N LEU A 6 6.53 -8.22 18.52
CA LEU A 6 6.58 -8.28 17.06
C LEU A 6 5.50 -7.37 16.45
N GLU A 7 4.29 -7.33 17.02
CA GLU A 7 3.21 -6.45 16.53
C GLU A 7 3.54 -4.95 16.62
N ASN A 8 4.39 -4.53 17.56
CA ASN A 8 4.83 -3.14 17.68
C ASN A 8 6.01 -2.79 16.75
N ILE A 9 6.77 -3.79 16.28
CA ILE A 9 7.91 -3.59 15.35
C ILE A 9 7.46 -3.77 13.88
N LEU A 10 6.47 -4.63 13.63
CA LEU A 10 5.99 -4.99 12.30
C LEU A 10 5.60 -3.78 11.42
N PRO A 11 4.89 -2.73 11.91
CA PRO A 11 4.54 -1.59 11.09
C PRO A 11 5.76 -0.76 10.69
N GLY A 12 6.71 -0.57 11.62
CA GLY A 12 7.95 0.14 11.35
C GLY A 12 8.83 -0.63 10.35
N LEU A 13 8.96 -1.94 10.52
CA LEU A 13 9.74 -2.80 9.62
C LEU A 13 9.18 -2.78 8.19
N ARG A 14 7.85 -2.74 8.04
CA ARG A 14 7.18 -2.61 6.73
C ARG A 14 7.49 -1.27 6.07
N VAL A 15 7.37 -0.14 6.79
CA VAL A 15 7.78 1.19 6.27
C VAL A 15 9.27 1.21 5.86
N PHE A 16 10.15 0.62 6.66
CA PHE A 16 11.56 0.50 6.33
C PHE A 16 11.82 -0.41 5.12
N SER A 17 11.05 -1.48 4.94
CA SER A 17 11.16 -2.35 3.77
C SER A 17 10.79 -1.62 2.48
N TRP A 18 9.84 -0.69 2.54
CA TRP A 18 9.48 0.19 1.42
C TRP A 18 10.59 1.23 1.17
N LEU A 19 11.34 1.62 2.22
CA LEU A 19 12.45 2.63 2.14
C LEU A 19 13.66 2.02 1.48
N ARG A 20 13.88 0.74 1.80
CA ARG A 20 14.93 -0.06 1.24
C ARG A 20 14.61 -0.53 -0.18
N SER A 21 13.33 -0.60 -0.54
CA SER A 21 12.90 -0.79 -1.93
C SER A 21 13.06 0.52 -2.72
N SER A 22 13.25 0.43 -4.03
CA SER A 22 13.28 1.59 -4.92
C SER A 22 11.89 2.21 -5.16
N LEU A 23 10.86 1.80 -4.43
CA LEU A 23 9.48 2.22 -4.67
C LEU A 23 9.28 3.75 -4.61
N TRP A 24 9.95 4.41 -3.68
CA TRP A 24 9.93 5.89 -3.59
C TRP A 24 10.62 6.60 -4.75
N LEU A 25 11.45 5.90 -5.53
CA LEU A 25 12.04 6.42 -6.76
C LEU A 25 11.16 6.15 -7.99
N GLN A 26 10.26 5.17 -7.90
CA GLN A 26 9.40 4.72 -8.99
C GLN A 26 8.07 5.46 -9.03
N PHE A 27 7.49 5.80 -7.86
CA PHE A 27 6.15 6.36 -7.76
C PHE A 27 6.10 7.62 -6.90
N LYS A 28 5.16 8.51 -7.24
CA LYS A 28 4.90 9.69 -6.42
C LYS A 28 4.24 9.29 -5.09
N PRO A 29 4.42 10.06 -4.00
CA PRO A 29 3.88 9.71 -2.69
C PRO A 29 2.37 9.45 -2.66
N HIS A 30 1.57 10.19 -3.45
CA HIS A 30 0.12 9.97 -3.53
C HIS A 30 -0.25 8.66 -4.23
N HIS A 31 0.52 8.22 -5.23
CA HIS A 31 0.34 6.92 -5.86
C HIS A 31 0.62 5.78 -4.87
N ILE A 32 1.66 5.92 -4.06
CA ILE A 32 2.01 4.96 -3.00
C ILE A 32 0.90 4.90 -1.94
N ALA A 33 0.36 6.06 -1.52
CA ALA A 33 -0.75 6.12 -0.58
C ALA A 33 -2.02 5.44 -1.13
N ALA A 34 -2.35 5.67 -2.40
CA ALA A 34 -3.48 5.03 -3.07
C ALA A 34 -3.33 3.50 -3.11
N GLY A 35 -2.16 3.01 -3.53
CA GLY A 35 -1.88 1.56 -3.55
C GLY A 35 -1.92 0.92 -2.17
N ALA A 36 -1.41 1.59 -1.14
CA ALA A 36 -1.48 1.13 0.24
C ALA A 36 -2.94 1.04 0.74
N ALA A 37 -3.75 2.06 0.47
CA ALA A 37 -5.17 2.06 0.83
C ALA A 37 -5.97 0.97 0.09
N TYR A 38 -5.70 0.77 -1.20
CA TYR A 38 -6.27 -0.31 -1.99
C TYR A 38 -5.96 -1.70 -1.40
N LEU A 39 -4.71 -1.94 -1.05
CA LEU A 39 -4.31 -3.21 -0.42
C LEU A 39 -4.95 -3.39 0.95
N ALA A 40 -5.00 -2.34 1.77
CA ALA A 40 -5.64 -2.41 3.08
C ALA A 40 -7.12 -2.80 2.96
N ALA A 41 -7.86 -2.17 2.03
CA ALA A 41 -9.24 -2.52 1.74
C ALA A 41 -9.38 -3.97 1.27
N LYS A 42 -8.50 -4.44 0.38
CA LYS A 42 -8.47 -5.84 -0.07
C LYS A 42 -8.21 -6.83 1.08
N PHE A 43 -7.24 -6.56 1.95
CA PHE A 43 -6.96 -7.39 3.12
C PHE A 43 -8.14 -7.44 4.10
N LEU A 44 -8.89 -6.34 4.21
CA LEU A 44 -10.09 -6.25 5.02
C LEU A 44 -11.35 -6.80 4.33
N ASN A 45 -11.23 -7.34 3.09
CA ASN A 45 -12.36 -7.75 2.24
C ASN A 45 -13.42 -6.66 2.08
N PHE A 46 -13.00 -5.40 2.07
CA PHE A 46 -13.88 -4.26 1.90
C PHE A 46 -14.20 -4.06 0.41
N ASP A 47 -15.48 -3.94 0.08
CA ASP A 47 -15.93 -3.76 -1.30
C ASP A 47 -15.74 -2.30 -1.76
N LEU A 48 -14.80 -2.10 -2.66
CA LEU A 48 -14.48 -0.81 -3.28
C LEU A 48 -15.22 -0.59 -4.61
N SER A 49 -16.05 -1.54 -5.05
CA SER A 49 -16.74 -1.47 -6.35
C SER A 49 -17.62 -0.23 -6.48
N SER A 50 -18.27 0.18 -5.38
CA SER A 50 -19.08 1.40 -5.31
C SER A 50 -18.24 2.68 -5.30
N TYR A 51 -16.93 2.56 -5.06
CA TYR A 51 -15.97 3.65 -4.92
C TYR A 51 -14.93 3.62 -6.05
N HIS A 52 -15.29 3.12 -7.24
CA HIS A 52 -14.37 2.95 -8.38
C HIS A 52 -13.53 4.20 -8.68
N ASN A 53 -14.06 5.39 -8.39
CA ASN A 53 -13.42 6.68 -8.69
C ASN A 53 -12.61 7.26 -7.52
N ILE A 54 -12.55 6.61 -6.35
CA ILE A 54 -11.82 7.14 -5.17
C ILE A 54 -10.34 7.34 -5.46
N TRP A 55 -9.78 6.57 -6.39
CA TRP A 55 -8.38 6.67 -6.82
C TRP A 55 -8.09 7.94 -7.61
N TRP A 56 -9.11 8.57 -8.22
CA TRP A 56 -8.94 9.86 -8.89
C TRP A 56 -8.68 11.00 -7.92
N GLU A 57 -9.13 10.90 -6.65
CA GLU A 57 -8.79 11.88 -5.61
C GLU A 57 -7.29 11.87 -5.30
N PHE A 58 -6.62 10.75 -5.54
CA PHE A 58 -5.17 10.62 -5.43
C PHE A 58 -4.44 10.94 -6.75
N GLU A 59 -5.13 11.47 -7.77
CA GLU A 59 -4.58 11.67 -9.12
C GLU A 59 -3.94 10.38 -9.69
N THR A 60 -4.55 9.23 -9.37
CA THR A 60 -4.01 7.90 -9.68
C THR A 60 -4.88 7.21 -10.72
N THR A 61 -4.25 6.68 -11.77
CA THR A 61 -4.93 5.81 -12.75
C THR A 61 -4.98 4.37 -12.26
N SER A 62 -5.93 3.58 -12.77
CA SER A 62 -6.05 2.18 -12.38
C SER A 62 -4.78 1.36 -12.66
N ASP A 63 -4.05 1.69 -13.73
CA ASP A 63 -2.78 1.01 -14.07
C ASP A 63 -1.70 1.27 -13.03
N ILE A 64 -1.49 2.54 -12.66
CA ILE A 64 -0.50 2.92 -11.63
C ILE A 64 -0.90 2.32 -10.28
N LEU A 65 -2.19 2.32 -9.96
CA LEU A 65 -2.69 1.71 -8.73
C LEU A 65 -2.34 0.22 -8.65
N GLN A 66 -2.54 -0.52 -9.74
CA GLN A 66 -2.21 -1.94 -9.79
C GLN A 66 -0.70 -2.19 -9.69
N ASP A 67 0.12 -1.42 -10.41
CA ASP A 67 1.59 -1.55 -10.37
C ASP A 67 2.13 -1.29 -8.95
N VAL A 68 1.66 -0.22 -8.31
CA VAL A 68 2.02 0.09 -6.92
C VAL A 68 1.56 -1.06 -6.02
N ALA A 69 0.28 -1.44 -6.07
CA ALA A 69 -0.26 -2.50 -5.21
C ALA A 69 0.47 -3.84 -5.38
N GLN A 70 0.90 -4.17 -6.59
CA GLN A 70 1.68 -5.37 -6.85
C GLN A 70 3.05 -5.29 -6.16
N GLN A 71 3.82 -4.22 -6.39
CA GLN A 71 5.13 -4.04 -5.74
C GLN A 71 5.02 -4.00 -4.21
N LEU A 72 3.94 -3.41 -3.70
CA LEU A 72 3.67 -3.40 -2.27
C LEU A 72 3.37 -4.79 -1.71
N THR A 73 2.62 -5.63 -2.46
CA THR A 73 2.33 -7.00 -2.05
C THR A 73 3.61 -7.85 -1.94
N GLU A 74 4.59 -7.63 -2.82
CA GLU A 74 5.89 -8.32 -2.79
C GLU A 74 6.74 -7.96 -1.56
N LEU A 75 6.46 -6.81 -0.93
CA LEU A 75 7.16 -6.31 0.26
C LEU A 75 6.45 -6.65 1.59
N LEU A 76 5.18 -7.05 1.55
CA LEU A 76 4.31 -7.30 2.72
C LEU A 76 4.31 -8.76 3.16
#